data_AF-A0A1D2U1A6-F1
#
_entry.id   AF-A0A1D2U1A6-F1
#
_cell.length_a   1.000
_cell.length_b   1.000
_cell.length_c   1.000
_cell.angle_alpha   90.00
_cell.angle_beta   90.00
_cell.angle_gamma   90.00
#
_symmetry.space_group_name_H-M   'P 1'
#
loop_
_entity.id
_entity.type
_entity.pdbx_description
1 polymer ?
#
loop_
_entity_poly.entity_id
_entity_poly.type
_entity_poly.pdbx_seq_one_letter_code
_entity_poly.pdbx_strand_id
1 'polypeptide(L)'
;MNPLLSSRERDLTPANAIEYTLARIKLDPVLGWRMGFGTEVFAKLTQALAEATGKPIEDVRSHFAPRGLTEPILINWKDVSKEMPDADTVVLIHSPTADEPVWIGYHDGECWREVGSEQASNVTLWAHLPEVRR
;
A
#
# COMPACT_ATOMS: atom_id res chain seq x y z
N MET A 1 8.03 -24.08 4.52
CA MET A 1 6.87 -24.98 4.41
C MET A 1 5.66 -24.27 4.96
N ASN A 2 4.71 -23.89 4.10
CA ASN A 2 3.49 -23.19 4.49
C ASN A 2 2.35 -24.24 4.50
N PRO A 3 1.72 -24.58 5.64
CA PRO A 3 0.81 -25.72 5.73
C PRO A 3 -0.61 -25.41 5.20
N LEU A 4 -0.77 -24.41 4.32
CA LEU A 4 -2.10 -23.95 3.86
C LEU A 4 -2.61 -24.60 2.58
N LEU A 5 -1.95 -25.64 2.06
CA LEU A 5 -2.40 -26.34 0.86
C LEU A 5 -2.44 -27.86 1.11
N SER A 6 -3.35 -28.29 1.98
CA SER A 6 -3.79 -29.69 2.06
C SER A 6 -5.24 -29.81 1.61
N SER A 7 -5.40 -30.23 0.35
CA SER A 7 -6.32 -31.29 -0.06
C SER A 7 -7.82 -31.14 0.22
N ARG A 8 -8.42 -30.02 -0.18
CA ARG A 8 -9.80 -30.03 -0.69
C ARG A 8 -9.89 -29.03 -1.82
N GLU A 9 -10.35 -29.50 -2.97
CA GLU A 9 -11.02 -28.66 -3.97
C GLU A 9 -12.08 -27.85 -3.22
N ARG A 10 -11.70 -26.65 -2.77
CA ARG A 10 -12.69 -25.67 -2.32
C ARG A 10 -13.45 -25.37 -3.58
N ASP A 11 -14.75 -25.70 -3.60
CA ASP A 11 -15.67 -25.14 -4.58
C ASP A 11 -15.26 -23.68 -4.79
N LEU A 12 -14.89 -23.34 -6.02
CA LEU A 12 -14.47 -22.01 -6.43
C LEU A 12 -15.71 -21.11 -6.43
N THR A 13 -16.26 -20.89 -5.24
CA THR A 13 -17.32 -19.93 -5.03
C THR A 13 -16.71 -18.54 -5.11
N PRO A 14 -17.45 -17.54 -5.62
CA PRO A 14 -17.01 -16.16 -5.58
C PRO A 14 -16.58 -15.72 -4.17
N ALA A 15 -17.27 -16.18 -3.13
CA ALA A 15 -16.93 -15.89 -1.74
C ALA A 15 -15.52 -16.38 -1.36
N ASN A 16 -15.16 -17.63 -1.70
CA ASN A 16 -13.85 -18.20 -1.41
C ASN A 16 -12.72 -17.45 -2.14
N ALA A 17 -12.97 -17.02 -3.38
CA ALA A 17 -12.01 -16.26 -4.17
C ALA A 17 -11.78 -14.84 -3.59
N ILE A 18 -12.86 -14.17 -3.16
CA ILE A 18 -12.80 -12.86 -2.52
C ILE A 18 -12.08 -12.95 -1.17
N GLU A 19 -12.42 -13.94 -0.34
CA GLU A 19 -11.77 -14.17 0.95
C GLU A 19 -10.26 -14.45 0.79
N TYR A 20 -9.88 -15.27 -0.20
CA TYR A 20 -8.46 -15.50 -0.52
C TYR A 20 -7.75 -14.19 -0.93
N THR A 21 -8.40 -13.37 -1.74
CA THR A 21 -7.84 -12.07 -2.19
C THR A 21 -7.65 -11.12 -1.01
N LEU A 22 -8.65 -11.00 -0.12
CA LEU A 22 -8.54 -10.18 1.09
C LEU A 22 -7.46 -10.71 2.05
N ALA A 23 -7.33 -12.03 2.19
CA ALA A 23 -6.26 -12.63 2.97
C ALA A 23 -4.86 -12.32 2.40
N ARG A 24 -4.72 -12.31 1.07
CA ARG A 24 -3.48 -11.91 0.38
C ARG A 24 -3.17 -10.43 0.61
N ILE A 25 -4.14 -9.54 0.46
CA ILE A 25 -3.99 -8.10 0.74
C ILE A 25 -3.53 -7.87 2.19
N LYS A 26 -4.08 -8.63 3.15
CA LYS A 26 -3.71 -8.53 4.56
C LYS A 26 -2.30 -9.02 4.87
N LEU A 27 -1.80 -10.04 4.16
CA LEU A 27 -0.53 -10.71 4.46
C LEU A 27 0.65 -10.20 3.61
N ASP A 28 0.37 -9.62 2.45
CA ASP A 28 1.38 -9.13 1.51
C ASP A 28 1.46 -7.61 1.61
N PRO A 29 2.55 -7.04 2.15
CA PRO A 29 2.66 -5.60 2.34
C PRO A 29 2.49 -4.83 1.03
N VAL A 30 3.06 -5.30 -0.09
CA VAL A 30 2.97 -4.60 -1.37
C VAL A 30 1.52 -4.49 -1.85
N LEU A 31 0.75 -5.58 -1.70
CA LEU A 31 -0.68 -5.58 -2.02
C LEU A 31 -1.49 -4.77 -1.00
N GLY A 32 -1.13 -4.83 0.28
CA GLY A 32 -1.74 -4.03 1.34
C GLY A 32 -1.58 -2.52 1.11
N TRP A 33 -0.42 -2.08 0.63
CA TRP A 33 -0.19 -0.67 0.29
C TRP A 33 -0.98 -0.21 -0.92
N ARG A 34 -1.13 -1.06 -1.95
CA ARG A 34 -1.83 -0.68 -3.21
C ARG A 34 -3.34 -0.86 -3.18
N MET A 35 -3.83 -1.86 -2.46
CA MET A 35 -5.23 -2.31 -2.51
C MET A 35 -5.80 -2.61 -1.12
N GLY A 36 -5.10 -2.23 -0.05
CA GLY A 36 -5.49 -2.53 1.32
C GLY A 36 -6.50 -1.55 1.90
N PHE A 37 -6.55 -1.57 3.23
CA PHE A 37 -7.51 -0.82 4.03
C PHE A 37 -7.54 0.66 3.64
N GLY A 38 -8.74 1.21 3.44
CA GLY A 38 -8.95 2.60 3.00
C GLY A 38 -9.01 2.81 1.48
N THR A 39 -8.68 1.79 0.68
CA THR A 39 -8.85 1.87 -0.79
C THR A 39 -10.27 1.50 -1.23
N GLU A 40 -10.69 1.98 -2.41
CA GLU A 40 -11.97 1.61 -3.01
C GLU A 40 -12.06 0.10 -3.31
N VAL A 41 -10.94 -0.51 -3.73
CA VAL A 41 -10.85 -1.95 -3.99
C VAL A 41 -11.16 -2.75 -2.74
N PHE A 42 -10.54 -2.40 -1.60
CA PHE A 42 -10.83 -3.04 -0.32
C PHE A 42 -12.30 -2.87 0.10
N ALA A 43 -12.87 -1.68 -0.10
CA ALA A 43 -14.28 -1.42 0.21
C ALA A 43 -15.21 -2.32 -0.61
N LYS A 44 -14.97 -2.46 -1.92
CA LYS A 44 -15.76 -3.32 -2.82
C LYS A 44 -15.63 -4.81 -2.48
N LEU A 45 -14.41 -5.28 -2.20
CA LEU A 45 -14.17 -6.68 -1.84
C LEU A 45 -14.82 -7.06 -0.50
N THR A 46 -14.72 -6.20 0.51
CA THR A 46 -15.35 -6.45 1.82
C THR A 46 -16.88 -6.41 1.75
N GLN A 47 -17.46 -5.51 0.96
CA GLN A 47 -18.90 -5.48 0.67
C GLN A 47 -19.37 -6.77 0.00
N ALA A 48 -18.71 -7.19 -1.09
CA ALA A 48 -19.08 -8.40 -1.83
C ALA A 48 -19.00 -9.67 -0.97
N LEU A 49 -18.00 -9.76 -0.08
CA LEU A 49 -17.88 -10.88 0.85
C LEU A 49 -18.97 -10.86 1.94
N ALA A 50 -19.34 -9.68 2.45
CA ALA A 50 -20.43 -9.53 3.41
C ALA A 50 -21.77 -10.01 2.81
N GLU A 51 -22.08 -9.59 1.58
CA GLU A 51 -23.27 -10.02 0.84
C GLU A 51 -23.28 -11.53 0.59
N ALA A 52 -22.17 -12.08 0.12
CA ALA A 52 -22.07 -13.50 -0.22
C ALA A 52 -22.14 -14.42 1.02
N THR A 53 -21.80 -13.92 2.21
CA THR A 53 -21.77 -14.72 3.45
C THR A 53 -22.88 -14.37 4.43
N GLY A 54 -23.67 -13.31 4.16
CA GLY A 54 -24.67 -12.79 5.08
C GLY A 54 -24.11 -12.20 6.37
N LYS A 55 -22.79 -11.96 6.45
CA LYS A 55 -22.13 -11.39 7.63
C LYS A 55 -22.25 -9.86 7.64
N PRO A 56 -22.29 -9.22 8.82
CA PRO A 56 -22.19 -7.76 8.92
C PRO A 56 -20.89 -7.26 8.27
N ILE A 57 -20.98 -6.17 7.50
CA ILE A 57 -19.80 -5.61 6.79
C ILE A 57 -18.70 -5.17 7.75
N GLU A 58 -19.06 -4.66 8.93
CA GLU A 58 -18.09 -4.22 9.94
C GLU A 58 -17.30 -5.41 10.52
N ASP A 59 -17.92 -6.59 10.66
CA ASP A 59 -17.24 -7.80 11.09
C ASP A 59 -16.25 -8.28 10.02
N VAL A 60 -16.64 -8.20 8.74
CA VAL A 60 -15.76 -8.55 7.60
C VAL A 60 -14.58 -7.58 7.56
N ARG A 61 -14.82 -6.27 7.60
CA ARG A 61 -13.78 -5.24 7.59
C ARG A 61 -12.81 -5.41 8.76
N SER A 62 -13.33 -5.60 9.98
CA SER A 62 -12.52 -5.82 11.17
C SER A 62 -11.67 -7.09 11.07
N HIS A 63 -12.23 -8.16 10.50
CA HIS A 63 -11.49 -9.40 10.28
C HIS A 63 -10.30 -9.22 9.33
N PHE A 64 -10.47 -8.44 8.25
CA PHE A 64 -9.43 -8.20 7.24
C PHE A 64 -8.62 -6.93 7.46
N ALA A 65 -8.93 -6.14 8.48
CA ALA A 65 -8.12 -5.01 8.87
C ALA A 65 -6.67 -5.49 9.15
N PRO A 66 -5.66 -4.73 8.72
CA PRO A 66 -4.27 -5.06 8.98
C PRO A 66 -4.04 -5.15 10.49
N ARG A 67 -3.59 -6.32 10.97
CA ARG A 67 -3.14 -6.49 12.35
C ARG A 67 -1.74 -5.87 12.44
N GLY A 68 -1.58 -4.80 13.21
CA GLY A 68 -0.27 -4.19 13.46
C GLY A 68 -0.06 -2.79 12.91
N LEU A 69 -1.03 -2.17 12.23
CA LEU A 69 -1.03 -0.71 12.00
C LEU A 69 -1.57 0.06 13.22
N THR A 70 -1.44 -0.51 14.43
CA THR A 70 -1.75 0.21 15.67
C THR A 70 -0.76 1.35 15.93
N GLU A 71 0.42 1.30 15.29
CA GLU A 71 1.33 2.43 15.27
C GLU A 71 1.26 3.10 13.88
N PRO A 72 1.00 4.41 13.82
CA PRO A 72 1.09 5.14 12.57
C PRO A 72 2.50 4.95 11.99
N ILE A 73 2.59 4.60 10.71
CA ILE A 73 3.88 4.60 10.00
C ILE A 73 4.34 6.06 9.94
N LEU A 74 5.28 6.41 10.82
CA LEU A 74 5.87 7.73 10.86
C LEU A 74 6.80 7.88 9.66
N ILE A 75 6.37 8.68 8.69
CA ILE A 75 7.22 9.08 7.57
C ILE A 75 8.12 10.21 8.06
N ASN A 76 9.42 9.95 8.11
CA ASN A 76 10.42 10.95 8.47
C ASN A 76 10.77 11.81 7.25
N TRP A 77 9.97 12.86 7.02
CA TRP A 77 10.20 13.81 5.94
C TRP A 77 11.44 14.66 6.19
N LYS A 78 12.30 14.72 5.19
CA LYS A 78 13.52 15.52 5.13
C LYS A 78 13.33 16.65 4.12
N ASP A 79 13.75 17.84 4.51
CA ASP A 79 13.71 19.02 3.67
C ASP A 79 14.85 18.96 2.63
N VAL A 80 14.52 19.06 1.35
CA VAL A 80 15.50 18.98 0.25
C VAL A 80 16.59 20.05 0.35
N SER A 81 16.29 21.18 0.98
CA SER A 81 17.26 22.26 1.18
C SER A 81 18.29 21.96 2.28
N LYS A 82 18.00 20.98 3.15
CA LYS A 82 18.86 20.59 4.27
C LYS A 82 19.65 19.32 3.97
N GLU A 83 19.01 18.35 3.33
CA GLU A 83 19.59 17.05 3.04
C GLU A 83 18.99 16.54 1.73
N MET A 84 19.85 16.02 0.85
CA MET A 84 19.44 15.31 -0.36
C MET A 84 19.66 13.82 -0.17
N PRO A 85 18.82 12.94 -0.76
CA PRO A 85 19.12 11.52 -0.81
C PRO A 85 20.35 11.28 -1.69
N ASP A 86 20.94 10.10 -1.58
CA ASP A 86 21.93 9.65 -2.56
C ASP A 86 21.28 9.58 -3.95
N ALA A 87 22.07 9.91 -4.98
CA ALA A 87 21.60 9.83 -6.37
C ALA A 87 21.04 8.43 -6.68
N ASP A 88 19.97 8.38 -7.49
CA ASP A 88 19.24 7.17 -7.87
C ASP A 88 18.57 6.40 -6.72
N THR A 89 18.58 6.94 -5.49
CA THR A 89 17.81 6.34 -4.38
C THR A 89 16.32 6.59 -4.57
N VAL A 90 15.54 5.51 -4.61
CA VAL A 90 14.08 5.59 -4.68
C VAL A 90 13.52 5.99 -3.33
N VAL A 91 12.78 7.10 -3.31
CA VAL A 91 12.22 7.75 -2.12
C VAL A 91 10.77 8.17 -2.36
N LEU A 92 10.05 8.50 -1.30
CA LEU A 92 8.87 9.35 -1.40
C LEU A 92 9.31 10.80 -1.61
N ILE A 93 8.66 11.51 -2.52
CA ILE A 93 8.85 12.94 -2.77
C ILE A 93 7.55 13.68 -2.49
N HIS A 94 7.65 14.92 -2.02
CA HIS A 94 6.52 15.81 -1.82
C HIS A 94 6.65 17.06 -2.70
N SER A 95 5.76 17.21 -3.67
CA SER A 95 5.65 18.40 -4.52
C SER A 95 4.28 19.05 -4.29
N PRO A 96 4.20 20.16 -3.53
CA PRO A 96 2.92 20.77 -3.14
C PRO A 96 2.17 21.40 -4.32
N THR A 97 2.80 21.56 -5.48
CA THR A 97 2.19 22.13 -6.69
C THR A 97 1.72 21.06 -7.67
N ALA A 98 2.00 19.78 -7.42
CA ALA A 98 1.55 18.68 -8.27
C ALA A 98 0.09 18.32 -7.96
N ASP A 99 -0.61 17.75 -8.95
CA ASP A 99 -2.00 17.30 -8.80
C ASP A 99 -2.14 16.22 -7.71
N GLU A 100 -1.14 15.35 -7.61
CA GLU A 100 -0.96 14.46 -6.48
C GLU A 100 0.33 14.91 -5.74
N PRO A 101 0.23 15.38 -4.48
CA PRO A 101 1.38 16.01 -3.82
C PRO A 101 2.48 15.06 -3.38
N VAL A 102 2.22 13.75 -3.30
CA VAL A 102 3.17 12.75 -2.79
C VAL A 102 3.30 11.61 -3.79
N TRP A 103 4.53 11.34 -4.23
CA TRP A 103 4.84 10.30 -5.22
C TRP A 103 6.10 9.53 -4.86
N ILE A 104 6.37 8.46 -5.60
CA ILE A 104 7.65 7.75 -5.57
C ILE A 104 8.54 8.34 -6.66
N GLY A 105 9.76 8.72 -6.30
CA GLY A 105 10.72 9.32 -7.21
C GLY A 105 12.16 9.10 -6.78
N TYR A 106 13.09 9.73 -7.50
CA TYR A 106 14.52 9.75 -7.21
C TYR A 106 15.13 11.06 -7.72
N HIS A 107 16.31 11.40 -7.22
CA HIS A 107 17.13 12.48 -7.77
C HIS A 107 18.25 11.88 -8.61
N ASP A 108 18.39 12.29 -9.87
CA ASP A 108 19.40 11.73 -10.79
C ASP A 108 20.77 12.43 -10.70
N GLY A 109 20.89 13.42 -9.81
CA GLY A 109 22.06 14.27 -9.65
C GLY A 109 21.86 15.68 -10.22
N GLU A 110 20.88 15.87 -11.11
CA GLU A 110 20.55 17.16 -11.72
C GLU A 110 19.13 17.61 -11.38
N CYS A 111 18.16 16.70 -11.44
CA CYS A 111 16.77 16.99 -11.15
C CYS A 111 16.03 15.82 -10.47
N TRP A 112 14.86 16.14 -9.93
CA TRP A 112 13.94 15.14 -9.40
C TRP A 112 13.15 14.48 -10.53
N ARG A 113 12.98 13.16 -10.43
CA ARG A 113 12.22 12.35 -11.38
C ARG A 113 11.22 11.46 -10.66
N GLU A 114 10.05 11.31 -11.25
CA GLU A 114 9.08 10.30 -10.84
C GLU A 114 9.47 8.93 -11.37
N VAL A 115 9.07 7.88 -10.66
CA VAL A 115 9.16 6.50 -11.17
C VAL A 115 8.14 6.34 -12.32
N GLY A 116 8.59 6.68 -13.52
CA GLY A 116 7.76 6.93 -14.70
C GLY A 116 8.47 7.79 -15.75
N SER A 117 9.59 8.43 -15.35
CA SER A 117 10.48 9.27 -16.17
C SER A 117 9.99 10.70 -16.41
N GLU A 118 8.91 11.12 -15.75
CA GLU A 118 8.50 12.53 -15.74
C GLU A 118 9.36 13.32 -14.75
N GLN A 119 9.70 14.55 -15.13
CA GLN A 119 10.47 15.44 -14.26
C GLN A 119 9.55 16.02 -13.19
N ALA A 120 9.88 15.76 -11.93
CA ALA A 120 9.16 16.34 -10.81
C ALA A 120 9.67 17.75 -10.54
N SER A 121 8.79 18.74 -10.65
CA SER A 121 9.09 20.13 -10.28
C SER A 121 8.70 20.42 -8.84
N ASN A 122 9.32 21.42 -8.22
CA ASN A 122 8.97 21.94 -6.89
C ASN A 122 8.96 20.91 -5.75
N VAL A 123 9.80 19.87 -5.82
CA VAL A 123 9.96 18.94 -4.69
C VAL A 123 10.53 19.70 -3.49
N THR A 124 9.81 19.64 -2.36
CA THR A 124 10.16 20.36 -1.13
C THR A 124 10.60 19.43 -0.02
N LEU A 125 10.08 18.19 0.02
CA LEU A 125 10.44 17.19 1.00
C LEU A 125 10.68 15.83 0.32
N TRP A 126 11.47 14.99 0.97
CA TRP A 126 11.61 13.59 0.62
C TRP A 126 11.63 12.70 1.86
N ALA A 127 11.35 11.41 1.71
CA ALA A 127 11.48 10.44 2.79
C ALA A 127 11.83 9.06 2.22
N HIS A 128 12.55 8.23 2.99
CA HIS A 128 12.73 6.84 2.60
C HIS A 128 11.38 6.13 2.50
N LEU A 129 11.30 5.16 1.58
CA LEU A 129 10.16 4.26 1.53
C LEU A 129 10.01 3.56 2.89
N PRO A 130 8.79 3.46 3.45
CA PRO A 130 8.57 2.77 4.70
C PRO A 130 9.06 1.32 4.62
N GLU A 131 9.98 0.94 5.50
CA GLU A 131 10.39 -0.45 5.62
C GLU A 131 9.30 -1.24 6.33
N VAL A 132 8.93 -2.37 5.73
CA VAL A 132 8.12 -3.36 6.43
C VAL A 132 9.06 -4.07 7.39
N ARG A 133 8.91 -3.83 8.70
CA ARG A 133 9.56 -4.66 9.71
C ARG A 133 9.07 -6.10 9.54
N ARG A 134 9.96 -6.99 9.13
CA ARG A 134 9.68 -8.44 8.98
C ARG A 134 9.73 -9.16 10.32
#